data_AF-A0A2I0H5G9-F1
#
_entry.id   AF-A0A2I0H5G9-F1
#
_cell.length_a   1.000
_cell.length_b   1.000
_cell.length_c   1.000
_cell.angle_alpha   90.00
_cell.angle_beta   90.00
_cell.angle_gamma   90.00
#
_symmetry.space_group_name_H-M   'P 1'
#
loop_
_entity.id
_entity.type
_entity.pdbx_description
1 polymer ?
#
loop_
_entity_poly.entity_id
_entity_poly.type
_entity_poly.pdbx_seq_one_letter_code
_entity_poly.pdbx_strand_id
1 'polypeptide(L)'
;MTISKFGAMRFRVFCPQSMMSSSFFFSFLFFTGLVFPLRYCDASEENDQYRKCSQRFICGDKINVTYPFWGMVDRPRYCGREGFELQCENGFTSMVFEDQRYTVFNISQIHRTMHLARQDLLKDPCLPDHYRNSTIYNQRLLNYTGAVKNISIFYGCM
;
A
#
# COMPACT_ATOMS: atom_id res chain seq x y z
N MET A 1 -6.34 6.15 -17.09
CA MET A 1 -5.73 7.30 -16.40
C MET A 1 -4.40 6.85 -15.84
N THR A 2 -3.32 7.59 -16.08
CA THR A 2 -1.93 7.18 -15.74
C THR A 2 -1.39 8.10 -14.64
N ILE A 3 -0.89 7.53 -13.53
CA ILE A 3 -0.41 8.28 -12.36
C ILE A 3 1.04 7.91 -12.08
N SER A 4 1.97 8.87 -12.18
CA SER A 4 3.41 8.61 -12.19
C SER A 4 4.20 9.43 -11.15
N LYS A 5 4.52 8.81 -9.99
CA LYS A 5 5.81 8.93 -9.27
C LYS A 5 5.72 8.37 -7.84
N PHE A 6 6.64 7.48 -7.48
CA PHE A 6 6.99 7.16 -6.10
C PHE A 6 8.51 7.21 -5.94
N GLY A 7 8.98 8.03 -5.01
CA GLY A 7 10.40 8.16 -4.65
C GLY A 7 10.81 7.08 -3.65
N ALA A 8 12.04 6.58 -3.78
CA ALA A 8 12.62 5.59 -2.88
C ALA A 8 13.43 6.29 -1.79
N MET A 9 13.27 5.87 -0.53
CA MET A 9 14.10 6.29 0.60
C MET A 9 14.79 5.06 1.19
N ARG A 10 16.11 5.10 1.32
CA ARG A 10 16.93 4.07 1.97
C ARG A 10 17.04 4.37 3.45
N PHE A 11 16.73 3.40 4.31
CA PHE A 11 17.06 3.45 5.73
C PHE A 11 18.14 2.41 6.03
N ARG A 12 19.21 2.81 6.72
CA ARG A 12 20.19 1.90 7.35
C ARG A 12 19.84 1.79 8.82
N VAL A 13 19.77 0.57 9.33
CA VAL A 13 19.60 0.29 10.75
C VAL A 13 20.97 -0.03 11.35
N PHE A 14 21.32 0.65 12.44
CA PHE A 14 22.50 0.37 13.26
C PHE A 14 22.04 -0.35 14.52
N CYS A 15 22.64 -1.49 14.85
CA CYS A 15 22.41 -2.22 16.10
C CYS A 15 23.76 -2.37 16.83
N PRO A 16 23.88 -2.03 18.13
CA PRO A 16 25.14 -2.17 18.86
C PRO A 16 25.38 -3.65 19.17
N GLN A 17 26.54 -4.18 18.75
CA GLN A 17 27.00 -5.52 19.12
C GLN A 17 27.41 -5.54 20.60
N SER A 18 26.73 -6.35 21.42
CA SER A 18 27.17 -6.62 22.80
C SER A 18 28.36 -7.57 22.78
N MET A 19 29.57 -7.07 23.05
CA MET A 19 30.73 -7.89 23.42
C MET A 19 30.82 -7.96 24.95
N MET A 20 30.61 -9.13 25.55
CA MET A 20 30.91 -9.38 26.96
C MET A 20 32.25 -10.11 27.06
N SER A 21 33.25 -9.47 27.67
CA SER A 21 34.50 -10.11 28.09
C SER A 21 34.45 -10.43 29.59
N SER A 22 35.02 -11.58 29.93
CA SER A 22 34.90 -12.32 31.18
C SER A 22 35.53 -11.61 32.40
N SER A 23 34.95 -11.94 33.56
CA SER A 23 35.58 -11.96 34.89
C SER A 23 35.48 -10.74 35.80
N PHE A 24 34.27 -10.20 36.01
CA PHE A 24 33.89 -9.52 37.28
C PHE A 24 32.39 -9.78 37.60
N PHE A 25 31.99 -11.04 37.52
CA PHE A 25 30.66 -11.53 37.90
C PHE A 25 30.59 -11.67 39.43
N PHE A 26 29.73 -10.90 40.11
CA PHE A 26 28.77 -11.34 41.15
C PHE A 26 28.33 -10.24 42.13
N SER A 27 29.06 -9.13 42.30
CA SER A 27 28.74 -8.17 43.38
C SER A 27 27.90 -6.94 42.96
N PHE A 28 27.79 -6.65 41.66
CA PHE A 28 27.02 -5.50 41.14
C PHE A 28 25.57 -5.82 40.72
N LEU A 29 25.12 -7.08 40.83
CA LEU A 29 23.83 -7.54 40.31
C LEU A 29 22.62 -7.15 41.17
N PHE A 30 22.82 -6.78 42.44
CA PHE A 30 21.70 -6.51 43.36
C PHE A 30 21.22 -5.04 43.35
N PHE A 31 22.10 -4.08 43.02
CA PHE A 31 21.76 -2.65 43.11
C PHE A 31 21.34 -2.00 41.79
N THR A 32 21.65 -2.60 40.63
CA THR A 32 21.32 -2.02 39.31
C THR A 32 20.00 -2.53 38.73
N GLY A 33 19.43 -3.62 39.28
CA GLY A 33 18.16 -4.21 38.80
C GLY A 33 16.90 -3.44 39.18
N LEU A 34 16.96 -2.50 40.12
CA LEU A 34 15.79 -1.74 40.62
C LEU A 34 15.56 -0.39 39.93
N VAL A 35 16.53 0.12 39.17
CA VAL A 35 16.48 1.51 38.62
C VAL A 35 16.44 1.56 37.09
N PHE A 36 16.84 0.49 36.40
CA PHE A 36 16.75 0.42 34.95
C PHE A 36 15.65 -0.57 34.56
N PRO A 37 14.47 -0.11 34.10
CA PRO A 37 13.55 -1.02 33.46
C PRO A 37 14.31 -1.59 32.26
N LEU A 38 14.50 -2.91 32.25
CA LEU A 38 14.97 -3.64 31.09
C LEU A 38 14.03 -3.29 29.93
N ARG A 39 14.44 -2.35 29.08
CA ARG A 39 13.79 -2.07 27.81
C ARG A 39 14.20 -3.22 26.90
N TYR A 40 13.46 -4.33 27.01
CA TYR A 40 13.52 -5.41 26.05
C TYR A 40 13.05 -4.82 24.72
N CYS A 41 13.97 -4.64 23.77
CA CYS A 41 13.59 -4.32 22.40
C CYS A 41 12.95 -5.58 21.83
N ASP A 42 11.62 -5.62 21.81
CA ASP A 42 10.88 -6.71 21.23
C ASP A 42 10.99 -6.64 19.69
N ALA A 43 12.09 -7.20 19.16
CA ALA A 43 12.35 -7.26 17.73
C ALA A 43 11.38 -8.21 16.99
N SER A 44 10.52 -8.93 17.73
CA SER A 44 9.58 -9.89 17.14
C SER A 44 8.49 -9.19 16.33
N GLU A 45 7.87 -8.13 16.87
CA GLU A 45 6.83 -7.37 16.17
C GLU A 45 7.39 -6.62 14.94
N GLU A 46 8.57 -5.99 15.08
CA GLU A 46 9.21 -5.26 13.99
C GLU A 46 9.59 -6.22 12.84
N ASN A 47 10.09 -7.40 13.18
CA ASN A 47 10.41 -8.45 12.21
C ASN A 47 9.14 -8.98 11.50
N ASP A 48 8.03 -9.12 12.22
CA ASP A 48 6.76 -9.55 11.63
C ASP A 48 6.13 -8.48 10.72
N GLN A 49 6.18 -7.21 11.12
CA GLN A 49 5.73 -6.11 10.27
C GLN A 49 6.54 -6.05 8.98
N TYR A 50 7.87 -6.11 9.10
CA TYR A 50 8.78 -6.16 7.97
C TYR A 50 8.46 -7.36 7.05
N ARG A 51 8.25 -8.55 7.63
CA ARG A 51 7.92 -9.76 6.89
C ARG A 51 6.60 -9.66 6.13
N LYS A 52 5.57 -9.01 6.70
CA LYS A 52 4.31 -8.74 5.99
C LYS A 52 4.49 -7.71 4.87
N CYS A 53 5.26 -6.66 5.08
CA CYS A 53 5.45 -5.62 4.07
C CYS A 53 6.39 -6.02 2.92
N SER A 54 7.22 -7.06 3.11
CA SER A 54 8.02 -7.65 2.04
C SER A 54 7.21 -8.56 1.11
N GLN A 55 6.04 -9.06 1.54
CA GLN A 55 5.14 -9.86 0.71
C GLN A 55 4.55 -9.02 -0.42
N ARG A 56 4.38 -9.61 -1.60
CA ARG A 56 3.71 -8.93 -2.73
C ARG A 56 2.20 -9.09 -2.61
N PHE A 57 1.45 -8.10 -3.09
CA PHE A 57 0.03 -8.29 -3.36
C PHE A 57 -0.09 -9.03 -4.70
N ILE A 58 -0.71 -10.21 -4.67
CA ILE A 58 -0.91 -11.06 -5.85
C ILE A 58 -2.42 -11.37 -5.97
N CYS A 59 -2.99 -11.13 -7.14
CA CYS A 59 -4.38 -11.45 -7.44
C CYS A 59 -4.53 -11.85 -8.91
N GLY A 60 -4.92 -13.11 -9.15
CA GLY A 60 -4.95 -13.70 -10.48
C GLY A 60 -3.59 -13.61 -11.20
N ASP A 61 -3.61 -13.66 -12.53
CA ASP A 61 -2.38 -13.70 -13.33
C ASP A 61 -1.84 -12.30 -13.69
N LYS A 62 -2.67 -11.27 -13.56
CA LYS A 62 -2.37 -9.92 -14.08
C LYS A 62 -1.82 -8.97 -13.03
N ILE A 63 -2.07 -9.22 -11.75
CA ILE A 63 -1.73 -8.30 -10.68
C ILE A 63 -0.70 -8.96 -9.75
N ASN A 64 0.51 -8.43 -9.81
CA ASN A 64 1.62 -8.76 -8.92
C ASN A 64 2.35 -7.46 -8.58
N VAL A 65 2.02 -6.87 -7.42
CA VAL A 65 2.43 -5.52 -7.07
C VAL A 65 2.98 -5.41 -5.64
N THR A 66 3.71 -4.32 -5.39
CA THR A 66 4.33 -3.98 -4.11
C THR A 66 3.85 -2.60 -3.66
N TYR A 67 4.57 -1.96 -2.72
CA TYR A 67 4.31 -0.57 -2.33
C TYR A 67 4.15 0.33 -3.58
N PRO A 68 3.13 1.21 -3.64
CA PRO A 68 2.28 1.71 -2.55
C PRO A 68 1.05 0.85 -2.22
N PHE A 69 0.83 -0.23 -2.96
CA PHE A 69 -0.38 -1.05 -2.84
C PHE A 69 -0.35 -1.91 -1.58
N TRP A 70 -1.52 -2.14 -1.02
CA TRP A 70 -1.76 -3.01 0.13
C TRP A 70 -3.17 -3.59 0.05
N GLY A 71 -3.46 -4.58 0.89
CA GLY A 71 -4.71 -5.34 0.88
C GLY A 71 -4.46 -6.82 1.14
N MET A 72 -5.53 -7.59 1.26
CA MET A 72 -5.50 -9.00 1.71
C MET A 72 -5.00 -9.15 3.16
N VAL A 73 -5.07 -10.39 3.67
CA VAL A 73 -4.61 -10.72 5.03
C VAL A 73 -3.11 -10.53 5.19
N ASP A 74 -2.33 -10.80 4.14
CA ASP A 74 -0.87 -10.86 4.21
C ASP A 74 -0.15 -9.53 4.01
N ARG A 75 -0.83 -8.49 3.51
CA ARG A 75 -0.25 -7.15 3.29
C ARG A 75 -1.15 -6.04 3.88
N PRO A 76 -1.11 -5.84 5.20
CA PRO A 76 -1.98 -4.92 5.93
C PRO A 76 -1.74 -3.44 5.59
N ARG A 77 -2.63 -2.57 6.06
CA ARG A 77 -2.65 -1.11 5.77
C ARG A 77 -1.31 -0.40 6.00
N TYR A 78 -0.57 -0.75 7.03
CA TYR A 78 0.73 -0.13 7.33
C TYR A 78 1.82 -0.45 6.28
N CYS A 79 1.59 -1.41 5.37
CA CYS A 79 2.52 -1.76 4.30
C CYS A 79 2.31 -0.97 2.99
N GLY A 80 1.37 -0.02 2.97
CA GLY A 80 1.07 0.75 1.78
C GLY A 80 0.61 2.16 2.08
N ARG A 81 0.11 2.84 1.05
CA ARG A 81 -0.35 4.22 1.13
C ARG A 81 -1.88 4.25 1.21
N GLU A 82 -2.41 5.19 1.99
CA GLU A 82 -3.85 5.48 2.00
C GLU A 82 -4.39 5.67 0.57
N GLY A 83 -5.57 5.14 0.27
CA GLY A 83 -6.18 5.20 -1.08
C GLY A 83 -5.59 4.25 -2.13
N PHE A 84 -4.59 3.43 -1.78
CA PHE A 84 -4.01 2.39 -2.64
C PHE A 84 -4.36 0.97 -2.15
N GLU A 85 -5.47 0.83 -1.43
CA GLU A 85 -6.00 -0.47 -1.05
C GLU A 85 -6.53 -1.20 -2.28
N LEU A 86 -6.12 -2.45 -2.45
CA LEU A 86 -6.63 -3.35 -3.46
C LEU A 86 -7.43 -4.48 -2.79
N GLN A 87 -8.55 -4.81 -3.39
CA GLN A 87 -9.39 -5.96 -3.03
C GLN A 87 -9.27 -7.00 -4.14
N CYS A 88 -9.24 -8.28 -3.76
CA CYS A 88 -9.20 -9.38 -4.71
C CYS A 88 -10.37 -10.33 -4.45
N GLU A 89 -11.18 -10.56 -5.47
CA GLU A 89 -12.33 -11.46 -5.40
C GLU A 89 -12.36 -12.30 -6.68
N ASN A 90 -12.35 -13.63 -6.55
CA ASN A 90 -12.37 -14.56 -7.69
C ASN A 90 -11.31 -14.27 -8.77
N GLY A 91 -10.12 -13.80 -8.37
CA GLY A 91 -9.03 -13.44 -9.28
C GLY A 91 -9.19 -12.06 -9.95
N PHE A 92 -10.27 -11.33 -9.67
CA PHE A 92 -10.46 -9.96 -10.13
C PHE A 92 -10.03 -8.97 -9.05
N THR A 93 -9.24 -7.97 -9.44
CA THR A 93 -8.81 -6.90 -8.55
C THR A 93 -9.72 -5.69 -8.68
N SER A 94 -10.09 -5.10 -7.54
CA SER A 94 -10.80 -3.83 -7.49
C SER A 94 -10.17 -2.87 -6.47
N MET A 95 -10.50 -1.60 -6.57
CA MET A 95 -10.15 -0.57 -5.60
C MET A 95 -11.29 0.43 -5.45
N VAL A 96 -11.34 1.10 -4.31
CA VAL A 96 -12.29 2.18 -4.05
C VAL A 96 -11.53 3.50 -4.01
N PHE A 97 -12.05 4.49 -4.72
CA PHE A 97 -11.49 5.84 -4.75
C PHE A 97 -12.64 6.85 -4.84
N GLU A 98 -12.70 7.78 -3.88
CA GLU A 98 -13.73 8.83 -3.80
C GLU A 98 -15.15 8.28 -4.01
N ASP A 99 -15.49 7.27 -3.20
CA ASP A 99 -16.78 6.56 -3.18
C ASP A 99 -17.13 5.76 -4.45
N GLN A 100 -16.26 5.76 -5.44
CA GLN A 100 -16.42 4.99 -6.67
C GLN A 100 -15.57 3.72 -6.64
N ARG A 101 -16.18 2.60 -7.02
CA ARG A 101 -15.47 1.33 -7.19
C ARG A 101 -14.95 1.18 -8.62
N TYR A 102 -13.69 0.80 -8.73
CA TYR A 102 -13.00 0.58 -9.99
C TYR A 102 -12.47 -0.85 -10.07
N THR A 103 -12.71 -1.49 -11.21
CA THR A 103 -12.04 -2.73 -11.59
C THR A 103 -10.64 -2.38 -12.11
N VAL A 104 -9.62 -3.05 -11.57
CA VAL A 104 -8.22 -2.86 -11.97
C VAL A 104 -7.80 -3.98 -12.90
N PHE A 105 -7.49 -3.64 -14.14
CA PHE A 105 -7.12 -4.61 -15.18
C PHE A 105 -5.61 -4.89 -15.22
N ASN A 106 -4.80 -3.87 -14.98
CA ASN A 106 -3.35 -3.99 -15.00
C ASN A 106 -2.68 -2.86 -14.22
N ILE A 107 -1.56 -3.18 -13.57
CA ILE A 107 -0.68 -2.22 -12.94
C ILE A 107 0.74 -2.47 -13.46
N SER A 108 1.35 -1.46 -14.09
CA SER A 108 2.77 -1.49 -14.40
C SER A 108 3.52 -0.57 -13.45
N GLN A 109 4.25 -1.16 -12.51
CA GLN A 109 5.12 -0.38 -11.61
C GLN A 109 6.35 0.20 -12.33
N ILE A 110 6.80 -0.46 -13.40
CA ILE A 110 7.92 0.01 -14.23
C ILE A 110 7.52 1.30 -14.98
N HIS A 111 6.38 1.26 -15.67
CA HIS A 111 5.87 2.41 -16.42
C HIS A 111 5.09 3.40 -15.55
N ARG A 112 4.83 3.04 -14.28
CA ARG A 112 4.02 3.81 -13.34
C ARG A 112 2.65 4.11 -13.93
N THR A 113 2.00 3.07 -14.45
CA THR A 113 0.68 3.15 -15.08
C THR A 113 -0.28 2.18 -14.40
N MET A 114 -1.56 2.54 -14.39
CA MET A 114 -2.64 1.68 -13.94
C MET A 114 -3.78 1.76 -14.95
N HIS A 115 -4.28 0.60 -15.37
CA HIS A 115 -5.45 0.47 -16.22
C HIS A 115 -6.63 0.04 -15.36
N LEU A 116 -7.65 0.88 -15.30
CA LEU A 116 -8.83 0.69 -14.47
C LEU A 116 -10.07 1.23 -15.20
N ALA A 117 -11.24 0.70 -14.85
CA ALA A 117 -12.53 1.25 -15.27
C ALA A 117 -13.51 1.21 -14.11
N ARG A 118 -14.49 2.12 -14.11
CA ARG A 118 -15.54 2.10 -13.09
C ARG A 118 -16.38 0.84 -13.23
N GLN A 119 -16.64 0.19 -12.10
CA GLN A 119 -17.29 -1.12 -12.10
C GLN A 119 -18.78 -1.07 -12.47
N ASP A 120 -19.47 0.04 -12.19
CA ASP A 120 -20.87 0.27 -12.57
C ASP A 120 -21.04 0.44 -14.09
N LEU A 121 -20.17 1.24 -14.73
CA LEU A 121 -20.14 1.44 -16.18
C LEU A 121 -19.74 0.17 -16.95
N LEU A 122 -19.00 -0.75 -16.32
CA LEU A 122 -18.70 -2.06 -16.91
C LEU A 122 -19.91 -3.01 -16.92
N LYS A 123 -20.84 -2.83 -15.98
CA LYS A 123 -22.05 -3.68 -15.90
C LYS A 123 -23.11 -3.18 -16.88
N ASP A 124 -23.48 -1.91 -16.75
CA ASP A 124 -24.45 -1.26 -17.62
C ASP A 124 -24.18 0.25 -17.64
N PRO A 125 -23.64 0.80 -18.74
CA PRO A 125 -23.36 2.22 -18.84
C PRO A 125 -24.61 3.09 -19.04
N CYS A 126 -25.78 2.48 -19.27
CA CYS A 126 -27.01 3.18 -19.62
C CYS A 126 -28.03 3.33 -18.48
N LEU A 127 -27.67 2.89 -17.28
CA LEU A 127 -28.50 3.13 -16.11
C LEU A 127 -28.47 4.62 -15.70
N PRO A 128 -29.63 5.24 -15.40
CA PRO A 128 -29.75 6.67 -15.07
C PRO A 128 -28.81 7.16 -13.96
N ASP A 129 -28.51 6.31 -12.98
CA ASP A 129 -27.65 6.68 -11.84
C ASP A 129 -26.15 6.62 -12.16
N HIS A 130 -25.77 6.01 -13.29
CA HIS A 130 -24.35 5.76 -13.63
C HIS A 130 -23.68 6.93 -14.38
N TYR A 131 -24.44 7.91 -14.85
CA TYR A 131 -23.92 9.08 -15.59
C TYR A 131 -23.23 10.14 -14.72
N ARG A 132 -23.09 9.91 -13.41
CA ARG A 132 -22.41 10.86 -12.52
C ARG A 132 -20.98 11.12 -13.00
N ASN A 133 -20.66 12.39 -13.23
CA ASN A 133 -19.30 12.84 -13.49
C ASN A 133 -18.40 12.43 -12.34
N SER A 134 -17.46 11.52 -12.60
CA SER A 134 -16.41 11.18 -11.64
C SER A 134 -15.25 12.15 -11.84
N THR A 135 -15.11 13.11 -10.93
CA THR A 135 -13.86 13.85 -10.82
C THR A 135 -12.95 13.04 -9.93
N ILE A 136 -11.86 12.50 -10.47
CA ILE A 136 -10.79 11.94 -9.65
C ILE A 136 -10.03 13.19 -9.19
N TYR A 137 -10.31 13.71 -8.00
CA TYR A 137 -9.66 14.92 -7.49
C TYR A 137 -9.21 14.72 -6.06
N ASN A 138 -8.09 14.00 -5.89
CA ASN A 138 -7.46 13.88 -4.59
C ASN A 138 -6.01 14.35 -4.64
N GLN A 139 -5.77 15.61 -4.27
CA GLN A 139 -4.42 16.20 -4.23
C GLN A 139 -3.47 15.49 -3.24
N ARG A 140 -4.00 14.78 -2.24
CA ARG A 140 -3.16 14.02 -1.28
C ARG A 140 -2.61 12.74 -1.89
N LEU A 141 -3.32 12.15 -2.85
CA LEU A 141 -2.98 10.88 -3.47
C LEU A 141 -2.29 11.06 -4.82
N LEU A 142 -2.75 12.05 -5.59
CA LEU A 142 -2.40 12.28 -6.98
C LEU A 142 -1.83 13.68 -7.17
N ASN A 143 -0.67 13.77 -7.85
CA ASN A 143 -0.09 15.04 -8.26
C ASN A 143 -0.36 15.28 -9.74
N TYR A 144 -1.22 16.25 -10.04
CA TYR A 144 -1.61 16.60 -11.39
C TYR A 144 -0.56 17.52 -12.00
N THR A 145 0.10 17.06 -13.07
CA THR A 145 0.95 17.93 -13.88
C THR A 145 0.11 18.62 -14.96
N GLY A 146 0.65 19.66 -15.60
CA GLY A 146 -0.02 20.31 -16.74
C GLY A 146 -0.28 19.39 -17.95
N ALA A 147 0.29 18.19 -17.95
CA ALA A 147 0.02 17.15 -18.94
C ALA A 147 -1.29 16.39 -18.70
N VAL A 148 -1.91 16.51 -17.51
CA VAL A 148 -3.19 15.85 -17.24
C VAL A 148 -4.31 16.57 -18.01
N LYS A 149 -5.15 15.79 -18.69
CA LYS A 149 -6.29 16.27 -19.46
C LYS A 149 -7.58 15.65 -18.95
N ASN A 150 -8.65 16.45 -18.95
CA ASN A 150 -9.99 15.95 -18.70
C ASN A 150 -10.45 15.12 -19.90
N ILE A 151 -11.13 14.01 -19.61
CA ILE A 151 -11.68 13.12 -20.63
C ILE A 151 -13.18 13.09 -20.43
N SER A 152 -13.92 13.41 -21.50
CA SER A 152 -15.36 13.22 -21.56
C SER A 152 -15.64 11.98 -22.40
N ILE A 153 -16.39 11.03 -21.84
CA ILE A 153 -16.77 9.79 -22.51
C ILE A 153 -18.28 9.80 -22.68
N PHE A 154 -18.74 9.65 -23.92
CA PHE A 154 -20.16 9.58 -24.26
C PHE A 154 -20.55 8.13 -24.48
N TYR A 155 -21.51 7.65 -23.69
CA TYR A 155 -22.10 6.33 -23.82
C TYR A 155 -23.42 6.50 -24.60
N GLY A 156 -23.48 5.98 -25.84
CA GLY A 156 -24.59 6.16 -26.77
C GLY A 156 -25.82 5.34 -26.39
N CYS A 157 -26.41 5.65 -25.25
CA CYS A 157 -27.59 4.98 -24.72
C CYS A 157 -28.85 5.38 -25.50
N MET A 158 -29.74 4.41 -25.73
CA MET A 158 -30.99 4.55 -26.47
C MET A 158 -32.19 4.65 -25.54
#